data_AF-A0A553M0R9-F1
#
_entry.id   AF-A0A553M0R9-F1
#
_cell.length_a   1.000
_cell.length_b   1.000
_cell.length_c   1.000
_cell.angle_alpha   90.00
_cell.angle_beta   90.00
_cell.angle_gamma   90.00
#
_symmetry.space_group_name_H-M   'P 1'
#
loop_
_entity.id
_entity.type
_entity.pdbx_description
1 polymer ?
#
loop_
_entity_poly.entity_id
_entity_poly.type
_entity_poly.pdbx_seq_one_letter_code
_entity_poly.pdbx_strand_id
1 'polypeptide(L)' 'MPFIDFRSDTVTKLTPEMRRAMSEAEVGDDVYGEDPTLNRLEALAAKMLGKEDALFVTSGTQGNQVAILTHCRPGFL' A
#
# COMPACT_ATOMS: atom_id res chain seq x y z
N MET A 1 20.11 5.89 -26.80
CA MET A 1 18.93 5.10 -26.42
C MET A 1 18.72 5.25 -24.92
N PRO A 2 17.48 5.43 -24.45
CA PRO A 2 17.21 5.33 -23.02
C PRO A 2 17.68 3.97 -22.51
N PHE A 3 18.17 3.92 -21.27
CA PHE A 3 18.63 2.70 -20.63
C PHE A 3 17.48 1.70 -20.53
N ILE A 4 17.68 0.46 -21.00
CA ILE A 4 16.70 -0.62 -20.88
C ILE A 4 17.03 -1.40 -19.61
N ASP A 5 16.22 -1.21 -18.57
CA ASP A 5 16.48 -1.74 -17.22
C ASP A 5 15.70 -3.03 -16.96
N PHE A 6 16.39 -4.16 -16.85
CA PHE A 6 15.81 -5.48 -16.57
C PHE A 6 16.10 -5.99 -15.15
N ARG A 7 16.58 -5.13 -14.24
CA ARG A 7 16.97 -5.56 -12.88
C ARG A 7 15.77 -6.03 -12.05
N SER A 8 14.63 -5.36 -12.16
CA SER A 8 13.39 -5.67 -11.45
C SER A 8 12.25 -4.79 -11.97
N ASP A 9 11.00 -5.21 -11.79
CA ASP A 9 9.80 -4.40 -12.00
C ASP A 9 9.68 -3.21 -11.01
N THR A 10 10.37 -3.25 -9.86
CA THR A 10 10.35 -2.14 -8.88
C THR A 10 11.01 -0.85 -9.40
N VAL A 11 11.71 -0.90 -10.54
CA VAL A 11 12.32 0.30 -11.16
C VAL A 11 11.30 1.16 -11.91
N THR A 12 10.04 0.70 -12.01
CA THR A 12 8.94 1.38 -12.68
C THR A 12 8.79 2.83 -12.21
N LYS A 13 8.48 3.73 -13.14
CA LYS A 13 8.25 5.16 -12.87
C LYS A 13 6.76 5.49 -13.01
N LEU A 14 6.29 6.43 -12.19
CA LEU A 14 4.93 6.92 -12.24
C LEU A 14 4.60 7.53 -13.61
N THR A 15 3.44 7.14 -14.17
CA THR A 15 2.88 7.76 -15.37
C THR A 15 2.45 9.21 -15.08
N PRO A 16 2.27 10.06 -16.11
CA PRO A 16 1.77 11.41 -15.92
C PRO A 16 0.41 11.47 -15.20
N GLU A 17 -0.49 10.52 -15.49
CA GLU A 17 -1.78 10.40 -14.83
C GLU A 17 -1.64 10.10 -13.34
N MET A 18 -0.79 9.12 -12.97
CA MET A 18 -0.53 8.80 -11.57
C MET A 18 0.05 10.00 -10.81
N ARG A 19 0.97 10.74 -11.43
CA ARG A 19 1.54 11.96 -10.82
C ARG A 19 0.48 13.02 -10.56
N ARG A 20 -0.43 13.22 -11.51
CA ARG A 20 -1.55 14.16 -11.36
C ARG A 20 -2.50 13.71 -10.25
N ALA A 21 -2.92 12.44 -10.26
CA ALA A 21 -3.79 11.87 -9.24
C ALA A 21 -3.19 11.99 -7.84
N MET A 22 -1.89 11.78 -7.68
CA MET A 22 -1.19 11.99 -6.40
C MET A 22 -1.19 13.45 -5.96
N SER A 23 -0.93 14.39 -6.88
CA SER A 23 -0.89 15.82 -6.54
C SER A 23 -2.26 16.44 -6.25
N GLU A 24 -3.32 15.84 -6.80
CA GLU A 24 -4.70 16.33 -6.70
C GLU A 24 -5.51 15.52 -5.66
N ALA A 25 -4.92 14.54 -4.99
CA ALA A 25 -5.61 13.69 -4.02
C ALA A 25 -6.08 14.49 -2.80
N GLU A 26 -7.31 14.22 -2.36
CA GLU A 26 -7.77 14.63 -1.04
C GLU A 26 -7.05 13.79 0.02
N VAL A 27 -6.45 14.45 1.01
CA VAL A 27 -5.64 13.82 2.05
C VAL A 27 -6.12 14.25 3.43
N GLY A 28 -5.81 13.43 4.44
CA GLY A 28 -6.14 13.68 5.83
C GLY A 28 -5.14 13.02 6.77
N ASP A 29 -5.43 13.04 8.06
CA ASP A 29 -4.60 12.33 9.04
C ASP A 29 -5.03 10.86 9.13
N ASP A 30 -4.22 9.98 8.56
CA ASP A 30 -4.44 8.54 8.54
C ASP A 30 -4.45 7.90 9.95
N VAL A 31 -3.73 8.47 10.92
CA VAL A 31 -3.71 7.94 12.29
C VAL A 31 -5.09 8.09 12.95
N TYR A 32 -5.85 9.10 12.55
CA TYR A 32 -7.24 9.31 12.97
C TYR A 32 -8.26 8.73 11.99
N GLY A 33 -7.83 8.09 10.89
CA GLY A 33 -8.70 7.53 9.85
C GLY A 33 -9.37 8.59 8.97
N GLU A 34 -8.80 9.78 8.90
CA GLU A 34 -9.40 10.94 8.22
C GLU A 34 -8.92 11.12 6.78
N ASP A 35 -8.03 10.25 6.26
CA ASP A 35 -7.59 10.31 4.86
C ASP A 35 -8.58 9.63 3.91
N PRO A 36 -9.34 10.39 3.09
CA PRO A 36 -10.39 9.81 2.24
C PRO A 36 -9.82 9.00 1.07
N THR A 37 -8.60 9.32 0.61
CA THR A 37 -7.98 8.60 -0.50
C THR A 37 -7.49 7.23 -0.04
N LEU A 38 -6.88 7.16 1.14
CA LEU A 38 -6.40 5.93 1.75
C LEU A 38 -7.57 5.01 2.14
N ASN A 39 -8.61 5.55 2.80
CA ASN A 39 -9.83 4.81 3.12
C ASN A 39 -10.47 4.16 1.88
N ARG A 40 -10.51 4.90 0.75
CA ARG A 40 -11.03 4.38 -0.52
C ARG A 40 -10.13 3.29 -1.11
N LEU A 41 -8.82 3.42 -1.00
CA LEU A 41 -7.86 2.42 -1.48
C LEU A 41 -8.02 1.09 -0.71
N GLU A 42 -8.12 1.15 0.61
CA GLU A 42 -8.32 -0.03 1.46
C GLU A 42 -9.67 -0.69 1.21
N ALA A 43 -10.76 0.10 1.18
CA ALA A 43 -12.09 -0.42 0.86
C ALA A 43 -12.14 -1.11 -0.52
N LEU A 44 -11.45 -0.54 -1.52
CA LEU A 44 -11.31 -1.14 -2.84
C LEU A 44 -10.55 -2.46 -2.77
N ALA A 45 -9.41 -2.50 -2.07
CA ALA A 45 -8.60 -3.71 -1.93
C ALA A 45 -9.36 -4.83 -1.20
N ALA A 46 -10.03 -4.52 -0.08
CA ALA A 46 -10.86 -5.44 0.68
C ALA A 46 -11.96 -6.05 -0.21
N LYS A 47 -12.69 -5.19 -0.95
CA LYS A 47 -13.72 -5.62 -1.91
C LYS A 47 -13.16 -6.49 -3.03
N MET A 48 -12.02 -6.11 -3.62
CA MET A 48 -11.40 -6.87 -4.71
C MET A 48 -10.99 -8.28 -4.29
N LEU A 49 -10.56 -8.45 -3.03
CA LEU A 49 -10.10 -9.73 -2.49
C LEU A 49 -11.18 -10.51 -1.72
N GLY A 50 -12.40 -9.96 -1.62
CA GLY A 50 -13.49 -10.56 -0.85
C GLY A 50 -13.17 -10.69 0.64
N LYS A 51 -12.52 -9.66 1.21
CA LYS A 51 -12.16 -9.57 2.63
C LYS A 51 -12.99 -8.50 3.32
N GLU A 52 -13.08 -8.62 4.65
CA GLU A 52 -13.82 -7.67 5.48
C GLU A 52 -13.13 -6.30 5.53
N ASP A 53 -11.80 -6.29 5.52
CA ASP A 53 -11.00 -5.07 5.65
C ASP A 53 -9.63 -5.19 4.96
N ALA A 54 -8.91 -4.07 4.83
CA ALA A 54 -7.55 -3.99 4.31
C ALA A 54 -6.75 -2.89 5.02
N LEU A 55 -5.41 -2.96 4.95
CA LEU A 55 -4.51 -1.98 5.56
C LEU A 55 -3.42 -1.57 4.56
N PHE A 56 -3.25 -0.27 4.35
CA PHE A 56 -2.15 0.30 3.59
C PHE A 56 -0.86 0.26 4.41
N VAL A 57 0.23 -0.16 3.77
CA VAL A 57 1.57 -0.23 4.38
C VAL A 57 2.62 0.30 3.41
N THR A 58 3.73 0.79 3.94
CA THR A 58 4.76 1.46 3.11
C THR A 58 5.58 0.52 2.24
N SER A 59 5.53 -0.78 2.51
CA SER A 59 6.25 -1.81 1.73
C SER A 59 5.64 -3.19 1.93
N GLY A 60 5.89 -4.09 0.98
CA GLY A 60 5.52 -5.50 1.13
C GLY A 60 6.22 -6.17 2.32
N THR A 61 7.44 -5.74 2.67
CA THR A 61 8.13 -6.21 3.87
C THR A 61 7.37 -5.83 5.14
N GLN A 62 6.93 -4.57 5.28
CA GLN A 62 6.12 -4.15 6.42
C GLN A 62 4.80 -4.94 6.48
N GLY A 63 4.13 -5.13 5.34
CA GLY A 63 2.88 -5.91 5.27
C GLY A 63 3.04 -7.33 5.80
N ASN A 64 4.09 -8.04 5.34
CA ASN A 64 4.38 -9.39 5.82
C ASN A 64 4.74 -9.41 7.31
N GLN A 65 5.53 -8.44 7.78
CA GLN A 65 5.90 -8.37 9.20
C GLN A 65 4.70 -8.10 10.10
N VAL A 66 3.81 -7.17 9.72
CA VAL A 66 2.56 -6.91 10.46
C VAL A 66 1.71 -8.18 10.49
N ALA A 67 1.50 -8.84 9.34
CA ALA A 67 0.72 -10.07 9.28
C ALA A 67 1.27 -11.18 10.20
N ILE A 68 2.59 -11.38 10.22
CA ILE A 68 3.24 -12.35 11.13
C ILE A 68 3.01 -11.95 12.58
N LEU A 69 3.21 -10.68 12.94
CA LEU A 69 3.02 -10.21 14.31
C LEU A 69 1.55 -10.29 14.78
N THR A 70 0.60 -10.12 13.87
CA THR A 70 -0.84 -10.27 14.15
C THR A 70 -1.24 -11.73 14.34
N HIS A 71 -0.69 -12.65 13.55
CA HIS A 71 -1.09 -14.06 13.56
C HIS A 71 -0.27 -14.96 14.49
N CYS A 72 0.95 -14.55 14.86
CA CYS A 72 1.88 -15.37 15.64
C CYS A 72 2.19 -14.73 16.99
N ARG A 73 2.60 -15.57 17.95
CA ARG A 73 3.17 -15.13 19.23
C ARG A 73 4.65 -15.48 19.27
N PRO A 74 5.47 -14.75 20.06
CA PRO A 74 6.83 -15.16 20.33
C PRO A 74 6.87 -16.61 20.83
N GLY A 75 7.81 -17.40 20.31
CA GLY A 75 8.05 -18.76 20.81
C GLY A 75 8.59 -18.73 22.24
N PHE A 76 8.40 -19.82 22.97
CA PHE A 76 9.08 -20.03 24.25
C PHE A 76 10.52 -20.51 23.99
N LEU A 77 11.48 -19.95 24.72
CA LEU A 77 12.82 -20.53 24.87
C LEU A 77 12.77 -21.71 25.85
#